data_AF-A0A5N5EKH6-F1
#
_entry.id   AF-A0A5N5EKH6-F1
#
_cell.length_a   1.000
_cell.length_b   1.000
_cell.length_c   1.000
_cell.angle_alpha   90.00
_cell.angle_beta   90.00
_cell.angle_gamma   90.00
#
_symmetry.space_group_name_H-M   'P 1'
#
loop_
_entity.id
_entity.type
_entity.pdbx_description
1 polymer ?
#
loop_
_entity_poly.entity_id
_entity_poly.type
_entity_poly.pdbx_seq_one_letter_code
_entity_poly.pdbx_strand_id
1 'polypeptide(L)'
;MLDGDTDPPYITNLVQLIEPFLGVERPIMCMKMPCGAAGDLLVLDAVGSVRACDCSYHPAFQLLPRAVVSPPPGRAAPPIAEPSLTVRSRNTPSAAALRERERWLLEEAECASCPWLHQCAGTCPARALINNGSLFSVDDLECSTRLALFPRILEDVSRPGSVLRAYCAGAKSRAASAPEGAVESPR
;
A
#
# COMPACT_ATOMS: atom_id res chain seq x y z
N MET A 1 -4.92 -36.24 9.10
CA MET A 1 -6.18 -35.51 9.31
C MET A 1 -5.87 -34.43 10.32
N LEU A 2 -5.86 -33.17 9.88
CA LEU A 2 -5.75 -32.00 10.76
C LEU A 2 -7.15 -31.36 10.75
N ASP A 3 -7.98 -31.85 11.67
CA ASP A 3 -9.25 -31.20 12.03
C ASP A 3 -8.92 -30.10 13.04
N GLY A 4 -9.26 -28.85 12.73
CA GLY A 4 -8.95 -27.72 13.58
C GLY A 4 -8.99 -26.40 12.83
N ASP A 5 -10.19 -25.87 12.74
CA ASP A 5 -10.66 -24.69 12.00
C ASP A 5 -10.09 -23.35 12.52
N THR A 6 -8.77 -23.17 12.42
CA THR A 6 -8.15 -21.83 12.49
C THR A 6 -6.97 -21.82 11.54
N ASP A 7 -7.17 -21.31 10.31
CA ASP A 7 -6.05 -20.89 9.47
C ASP A 7 -5.23 -19.88 10.31
N PRO A 8 -3.96 -20.15 10.62
CA PRO A 8 -3.19 -19.22 11.42
C PRO A 8 -3.13 -17.88 10.67
N PRO A 9 -3.31 -16.73 11.35
CA PRO A 9 -3.41 -15.43 10.68
C PRO A 9 -2.18 -15.10 9.82
N TYR A 10 -1.03 -15.72 10.12
CA TYR A 10 0.17 -15.57 9.32
C TYR A 10 0.09 -16.23 7.92
N ILE A 11 -0.72 -17.29 7.72
CA ILE A 11 -0.86 -17.94 6.42
C ILE A 11 -1.85 -17.18 5.51
N THR A 12 -2.91 -16.59 6.07
CA THR A 12 -3.80 -15.68 5.32
C THR A 12 -3.04 -14.50 4.72
N ASN A 13 -2.08 -13.94 5.48
CA ASN A 13 -1.19 -12.88 5.00
C ASN A 13 -0.33 -13.34 3.81
N LEU A 14 0.08 -14.62 3.76
CA LEU A 14 0.85 -15.15 2.64
C LEU A 14 0.00 -15.29 1.36
N VAL A 15 -1.28 -15.66 1.46
CA VAL A 15 -2.18 -15.69 0.27
C VAL A 15 -2.36 -14.30 -0.30
N GLN A 16 -2.58 -13.31 0.57
CA GLN A 16 -2.71 -11.90 0.17
C GLN A 16 -1.44 -11.36 -0.48
N LEU A 17 -0.26 -11.92 -0.16
CA LEU A 17 0.97 -11.63 -0.89
C LEU A 17 1.00 -12.35 -2.24
N ILE A 18 0.58 -13.62 -2.32
CA ILE A 18 0.71 -14.45 -3.52
C ILE A 18 -0.30 -14.08 -4.63
N GLU A 19 -1.52 -13.68 -4.29
CA GLU A 19 -2.53 -13.33 -5.30
C GLU A 19 -2.13 -12.14 -6.16
N PRO A 20 -1.65 -11.01 -5.60
CA PRO A 20 -1.02 -9.97 -6.38
C PRO A 20 0.14 -10.53 -7.20
N PHE A 21 0.99 -11.40 -6.65
CA PHE A 21 2.12 -11.97 -7.39
C PHE A 21 1.73 -12.67 -8.69
N LEU A 22 0.63 -13.43 -8.68
CA LEU A 22 0.15 -14.20 -9.83
C LEU A 22 -0.87 -13.46 -10.69
N GLY A 23 -1.45 -12.37 -10.17
CA GLY A 23 -2.46 -11.55 -10.82
C GLY A 23 -1.87 -10.29 -11.48
N VAL A 24 -2.62 -9.75 -12.43
CA VAL A 24 -2.36 -8.39 -12.98
C VAL A 24 -2.92 -7.33 -12.03
N GLU A 25 -4.03 -7.61 -11.36
CA GLU A 25 -4.65 -6.71 -10.39
C GLU A 25 -3.88 -6.67 -9.06
N ARG A 26 -3.74 -5.47 -8.51
CA ARG A 26 -3.01 -5.19 -7.27
C ARG A 26 -3.95 -4.53 -6.26
N PRO A 27 -4.74 -5.32 -5.50
CA PRO A 27 -5.69 -4.77 -4.53
C PRO A 27 -5.00 -4.14 -3.31
N ILE A 28 -3.76 -4.54 -3.02
CA ILE A 28 -2.98 -4.01 -1.91
C ILE A 28 -2.29 -2.71 -2.33
N MET A 29 -2.86 -1.58 -1.93
CA MET A 29 -2.33 -0.24 -2.25
C MET A 29 -0.87 -0.04 -1.84
N CYS A 30 -0.40 -0.70 -0.78
CA CYS A 30 0.99 -0.62 -0.31
C CYS A 30 1.99 -1.36 -1.22
N MET A 31 1.51 -2.27 -2.06
CA MET A 31 2.33 -3.10 -2.95
C MET A 31 2.05 -2.84 -4.44
N LYS A 32 1.21 -1.84 -4.74
CA LYS A 32 0.99 -1.32 -6.09
C LYS A 32 2.08 -0.32 -6.43
N MET A 33 2.43 -0.22 -7.72
CA MET A 33 3.24 0.88 -8.26
C MET A 33 2.35 1.83 -9.08
N PRO A 34 2.27 3.13 -8.72
CA PRO A 34 2.73 3.70 -7.45
C PRO A 34 1.94 3.14 -6.27
N CYS A 35 2.49 3.25 -5.05
CA CYS A 35 1.70 2.93 -3.87
C CYS A 35 0.53 3.92 -3.76
N GLY A 36 -0.56 3.53 -3.09
CA GLY A 36 -1.77 4.36 -3.02
C GLY A 36 -1.59 5.73 -2.34
N ALA A 37 -0.45 5.97 -1.65
CA ALA A 37 -0.25 7.17 -0.86
C ALA A 37 -0.33 8.45 -1.69
N ALA A 38 -1.19 9.40 -1.28
CA ALA A 38 -1.51 10.64 -1.99
C ALA A 38 -2.13 10.48 -3.41
N GLY A 39 -2.37 9.24 -3.85
CA GLY A 39 -3.04 8.91 -5.10
C GLY A 39 -4.45 8.37 -4.85
N ASP A 40 -4.52 7.07 -4.60
CA ASP A 40 -5.76 6.31 -4.35
C ASP A 40 -6.19 6.35 -2.88
N LEU A 41 -5.27 6.74 -1.98
CA LEU A 41 -5.50 6.86 -0.54
C LEU A 41 -5.26 8.31 -0.08
N LEU A 42 -6.22 8.82 0.68
CA LEU A 42 -6.09 10.04 1.48
C LEU A 42 -6.63 9.74 2.88
N VAL A 43 -5.93 10.22 3.90
CA VAL A 43 -6.29 9.98 5.29
C VAL A 43 -6.59 11.32 5.97
N LEU A 44 -7.77 11.43 6.58
CA LEU A 44 -8.07 12.51 7.50
C LEU A 44 -7.68 12.04 8.90
N ASP A 45 -6.65 12.65 9.49
CA ASP A 45 -6.18 12.28 10.82
C ASP A 45 -7.07 12.84 11.95
N ALA A 46 -6.85 12.36 13.17
CA ALA A 46 -7.66 12.75 14.33
C ALA A 46 -7.58 14.24 14.68
N VAL A 47 -6.54 14.96 14.21
CA VAL A 47 -6.42 16.40 14.41
C VAL A 47 -7.03 17.21 13.27
N GLY A 48 -7.56 16.54 12.24
CA GLY A 48 -8.25 17.14 11.08
C GLY A 48 -7.33 17.54 9.94
N SER A 49 -6.08 17.05 9.91
CA SER A 49 -5.16 17.24 8.79
C SER A 49 -5.34 16.13 7.75
N VAL A 50 -5.04 16.41 6.48
CA VAL A 50 -5.00 15.40 5.42
C VAL A 50 -3.58 14.88 5.24
N ARG A 51 -3.44 13.56 5.19
CA ARG A 51 -2.20 12.82 5.01
C ARG A 51 -2.25 11.89 3.79
N ALA A 52 -1.08 11.57 3.29
CA ALA A 52 -0.88 10.68 2.17
C ALA A 52 -1.08 9.19 2.54
N CYS A 53 -0.73 8.81 3.77
CA CYS A 53 -0.82 7.44 4.29
C CYS A 53 -1.27 7.48 5.76
N ASP A 54 -1.87 6.41 6.25
CA ASP A 54 -2.18 6.17 7.66
C ASP A 54 -0.95 5.64 8.43
N CYS A 55 -0.01 5.05 7.70
CA CYS A 55 1.19 4.39 8.22
C CYS A 55 2.26 5.33 8.79
N SER A 56 2.16 6.66 8.60
CA SER A 56 3.19 7.59 9.05
C SER A 56 2.65 8.98 9.36
N TYR A 57 3.15 9.53 10.47
CA TYR A 57 2.89 10.91 10.88
C TYR A 57 4.00 11.89 10.46
N HIS A 58 5.03 11.42 9.75
CA HIS A 58 6.15 12.27 9.33
C HIS A 58 5.69 13.45 8.45
N PRO A 59 6.26 14.66 8.61
CA PRO A 59 5.83 15.86 7.87
C PRO A 59 5.81 15.70 6.35
N ALA A 60 6.71 14.89 5.79
CA ALA A 60 6.75 14.58 4.35
C ALA A 60 5.49 13.86 3.82
N PHE A 61 4.66 13.29 4.70
CA PHE A 61 3.38 12.65 4.36
C PHE A 61 2.17 13.54 4.68
N GLN A 62 2.37 14.73 5.25
CA GLN A 62 1.29 15.69 5.46
C GLN A 62 1.00 16.41 4.13
N LEU A 63 -0.26 16.35 3.70
CA LEU A 63 -0.72 17.00 2.48
C LEU A 63 -1.31 18.36 2.82
N LEU A 64 -2.29 18.40 3.72
CA LEU A 64 -2.96 19.64 4.14
C LEU A 64 -3.02 19.71 5.67
N PRO A 65 -2.61 20.82 6.30
CA PRO A 65 -2.78 21.00 7.74
C PRO A 65 -4.25 21.25 8.09
N ARG A 66 -4.65 20.93 9.32
CA ARG A 66 -6.00 21.19 9.86
C ARG A 66 -6.54 22.58 9.50
N ALA A 67 -5.74 23.63 9.68
CA ALA A 67 -6.16 25.01 9.44
C ALA A 67 -6.67 25.28 8.01
N VAL A 68 -6.23 24.47 7.05
CA VAL A 68 -6.57 24.55 5.62
C VAL A 68 -7.78 23.65 5.28
N VAL A 69 -8.05 22.62 6.09
CA VAL A 69 -9.15 21.66 5.93
C VAL A 69 -10.41 22.15 6.67
N SER A 70 -10.23 22.63 7.89
CA SER A 70 -11.29 23.12 8.78
C SER A 70 -10.76 24.35 9.52
N PRO A 71 -11.00 25.56 9.00
CA PRO A 71 -10.52 26.78 9.63
C PRO A 71 -11.13 26.95 11.04
N PRO A 72 -10.42 27.61 11.97
CA PRO A 72 -10.90 27.81 13.32
C PRO A 72 -12.22 28.59 13.37
N PRO A 73 -13.01 28.45 14.46
CA PRO A 73 -14.25 29.19 14.64
C PRO A 73 -14.05 30.69 14.45
N GLY A 74 -14.93 31.34 13.68
CA GLY A 74 -14.84 32.78 13.39
C GLY A 74 -14.09 33.16 12.11
N ARG A 75 -13.50 32.18 11.38
CA ARG A 75 -13.07 32.38 9.99
C ARG A 75 -14.12 31.82 9.03
N ALA A 76 -14.40 32.57 7.96
CA ALA A 76 -15.30 32.11 6.91
C ALA A 76 -14.81 30.77 6.35
N ALA A 77 -15.75 29.84 6.13
CA ALA A 77 -15.46 28.63 5.37
C ALA A 77 -14.95 29.04 3.98
N PRO A 78 -13.98 28.31 3.41
CA PRO A 78 -13.54 28.58 2.04
C PRO A 78 -14.75 28.54 1.09
N PRO A 79 -14.81 29.45 0.10
CA PRO A 79 -15.93 29.50 -0.84
C PRO A 79 -16.07 28.17 -1.58
N ILE A 80 -17.30 27.79 -1.91
CA ILE A 80 -17.65 26.53 -2.60
C ILE A 80 -16.94 26.39 -3.97
N ALA A 81 -16.47 27.51 -4.54
CA ALA A 81 -15.69 27.55 -5.79
C ALA A 81 -14.25 27.04 -5.66
N GLU A 82 -13.76 26.74 -4.45
CA GLU A 82 -12.44 26.15 -4.25
C GLU A 82 -12.38 24.71 -4.77
N PRO A 83 -11.24 24.27 -5.34
CA PRO A 83 -11.06 22.88 -5.75
C PRO A 83 -11.34 21.91 -4.59
N SER A 84 -11.86 20.71 -4.91
CA SER A 84 -12.22 19.71 -3.90
C SER A 84 -11.02 19.35 -3.00
N LEU A 85 -11.30 18.83 -1.79
CA LEU A 85 -10.25 18.41 -0.85
C LEU A 85 -9.26 17.43 -1.50
N THR A 86 -9.75 16.53 -2.36
CA THR A 86 -8.93 15.59 -3.13
C THR A 86 -8.00 16.31 -4.10
N VAL A 87 -8.50 17.28 -4.88
CA VAL A 87 -7.68 18.05 -5.83
C VAL A 87 -6.62 18.85 -5.08
N ARG A 88 -7.00 19.53 -4.00
CA ARG A 88 -6.07 20.30 -3.16
C ARG A 88 -4.98 19.41 -2.57
N SER A 89 -5.33 18.24 -2.05
CA SER A 89 -4.39 17.30 -1.44
C SER A 89 -3.36 16.78 -2.45
N ARG A 90 -3.80 16.47 -3.69
CA ARG A 90 -2.94 15.98 -4.78
C ARG A 90 -1.98 17.03 -5.32
N ASN A 91 -2.29 18.32 -5.14
CA ASN A 91 -1.49 19.46 -5.62
C ASN A 91 -0.47 19.98 -4.60
N THR A 92 -0.15 19.19 -3.58
CA THR A 92 0.82 19.57 -2.53
C THR A 92 2.25 19.13 -2.90
N PRO A 93 3.29 19.80 -2.37
CA PRO A 93 4.68 19.36 -2.55
C PRO A 93 4.93 17.93 -2.09
N SER A 94 4.34 17.53 -0.97
CA SER A 94 4.41 16.16 -0.45
C SER A 94 3.83 15.14 -1.43
N ALA A 95 2.66 15.42 -2.03
CA ALA A 95 2.07 14.55 -3.06
C ALA A 95 2.93 14.52 -4.35
N ALA A 96 3.55 15.65 -4.72
CA ALA A 96 4.46 15.71 -5.85
C ALA A 96 5.71 14.85 -5.61
N ALA A 97 6.33 14.93 -4.43
CA ALA A 97 7.50 14.13 -4.07
C ALA A 97 7.21 12.62 -4.08
N LEU A 98 6.02 12.20 -3.63
CA LEU A 98 5.61 10.79 -3.70
C LEU A 98 5.43 10.29 -5.13
N ARG A 99 4.93 11.13 -6.05
CA ARG A 99 4.86 10.81 -7.49
C ARG A 99 6.23 10.82 -8.15
N GLU A 100 7.08 11.75 -7.77
CA GLU A 100 8.45 11.85 -8.30
C GLU A 100 9.28 10.64 -7.90
N ARG A 101 9.09 10.12 -6.67
CA ARG A 101 9.72 8.89 -6.22
C ARG A 101 9.45 7.71 -7.15
N GLU A 102 8.24 7.59 -7.69
CA GLU A 102 7.91 6.52 -8.65
C GLU A 102 8.80 6.59 -9.88
N ARG A 103 8.94 7.78 -10.47
CA ARG A 103 9.84 8.02 -11.61
C ARG A 103 11.29 7.67 -11.25
N TRP A 104 11.76 8.15 -10.10
CA TRP A 104 13.11 7.86 -9.61
C TRP A 104 13.36 6.34 -9.47
N LEU A 105 12.38 5.57 -8.97
CA LEU A 105 12.49 4.11 -8.88
C LEU A 105 12.62 3.42 -10.24
N LEU A 106 11.98 3.97 -11.27
CA LEU A 106 11.95 3.41 -12.62
C LEU A 106 13.16 3.81 -13.47
N GLU A 107 13.77 4.97 -13.18
CA GLU A 107 14.77 5.58 -14.05
C GLU A 107 16.17 5.67 -13.42
N GLU A 108 16.27 5.85 -12.10
CA GLU A 108 17.53 6.21 -11.43
C GLU A 108 17.98 5.24 -10.35
N ALA A 109 17.05 4.67 -9.58
CA ALA A 109 17.36 3.74 -8.50
C ALA A 109 17.83 2.38 -9.05
N GLU A 110 18.51 1.58 -8.21
CA GLU A 110 18.83 0.17 -8.53
C GLU A 110 17.58 -0.66 -8.88
N CYS A 111 16.42 -0.23 -8.36
CA CYS A 111 15.10 -0.78 -8.66
C CYS A 111 14.76 -0.79 -10.15
N ALA A 112 15.28 0.14 -10.96
CA ALA A 112 15.01 0.23 -12.40
C ALA A 112 15.37 -1.07 -13.14
N SER A 113 16.35 -1.81 -12.62
CA SER A 113 16.80 -3.10 -13.16
C SER A 113 16.28 -4.32 -12.37
N CYS A 114 15.53 -4.09 -11.28
CA CYS A 114 15.08 -5.14 -10.38
C CYS A 114 13.83 -5.84 -10.95
N PRO A 115 13.85 -7.17 -11.16
CA PRO A 115 12.69 -7.89 -11.71
C PRO A 115 11.48 -7.91 -10.76
N TRP A 116 11.69 -7.51 -9.50
CA TRP A 116 10.67 -7.50 -8.46
C TRP A 116 10.04 -6.14 -8.22
N LEU A 117 10.47 -5.10 -8.97
CA LEU A 117 10.01 -3.73 -8.75
C LEU A 117 8.49 -3.63 -8.85
N HIS A 118 7.89 -4.25 -9.86
CA HIS A 118 6.44 -4.26 -10.05
C HIS A 118 5.68 -4.98 -8.93
N GLN A 119 6.33 -5.87 -8.17
CA GLN A 119 5.72 -6.58 -7.04
C GLN A 119 5.90 -5.84 -5.72
N CYS A 120 6.94 -5.03 -5.58
CA CYS A 120 7.32 -4.42 -4.31
C CYS A 120 7.16 -2.90 -4.25
N ALA A 121 6.96 -2.25 -5.40
CA ALA A 121 6.87 -0.81 -5.58
C ALA A 121 8.06 -0.02 -4.99
N GLY A 122 9.24 -0.65 -4.95
CA GLY A 122 10.45 -0.07 -4.36
C GLY A 122 10.34 0.13 -2.85
N THR A 123 9.61 -0.73 -2.13
CA THR A 123 9.35 -0.68 -0.67
C THR A 123 8.47 0.49 -0.21
N CYS A 124 7.97 0.38 1.02
CA CYS A 124 7.16 1.42 1.64
C CYS A 124 7.94 2.75 1.74
N PRO A 125 7.46 3.86 1.14
CA PRO A 125 8.15 5.16 1.17
C PRO A 125 8.26 5.71 2.60
N ALA A 126 7.32 5.39 3.49
CA ALA A 126 7.39 5.81 4.88
C ALA A 126 8.53 5.12 5.63
N ARG A 127 8.72 3.81 5.40
CA ARG A 127 9.82 3.06 6.01
C ARG A 127 11.17 3.48 5.43
N ALA A 128 11.26 3.66 4.11
CA ALA A 128 12.44 4.20 3.46
C ALA A 128 12.86 5.55 4.08
N LEU A 129 11.92 6.48 4.25
CA LEU A 129 12.20 7.76 4.88
C LEU A 129 12.61 7.64 6.35
N ILE A 130 11.92 6.82 7.14
CA ILE A 130 12.18 6.69 8.58
C ILE A 130 13.53 6.01 8.85
N ASN A 131 13.83 4.95 8.11
CA ASN A 131 15.00 4.12 8.36
C ASN A 131 16.23 4.65 7.64
N ASN A 132 16.06 5.20 6.43
CA ASN A 132 17.17 5.59 5.55
C ASN A 132 17.21 7.12 5.30
N GLY A 133 16.32 7.90 5.93
CA GLY A 133 16.37 9.36 5.94
C GLY A 133 15.92 10.05 4.66
N SER A 134 15.48 9.30 3.63
CA SER A 134 15.07 9.86 2.34
C SER A 134 13.86 9.15 1.73
N LEU A 135 12.95 9.92 1.13
CA LEU A 135 11.90 9.36 0.27
C LEU A 135 12.51 8.71 -0.98
N PHE A 136 13.64 9.21 -1.47
CA PHE A 136 14.38 8.69 -2.62
C PHE A 136 15.38 7.63 -2.15
N SER A 137 14.86 6.65 -1.41
CA SER A 137 15.57 5.45 -0.99
C SER A 137 14.58 4.28 -0.94
N VAL A 138 15.09 3.08 -0.75
CA VAL A 138 14.32 1.89 -0.40
C VAL A 138 14.59 1.54 1.06
N ASP A 139 13.68 0.83 1.73
CA ASP A 139 13.94 0.26 3.05
C ASP A 139 14.80 -1.01 2.92
N ASP A 140 16.00 -1.01 3.49
CA ASP A 140 16.98 -2.09 3.30
C ASP A 140 16.48 -3.44 3.83
N LEU A 141 15.81 -3.44 4.97
CA LEU A 141 15.28 -4.66 5.59
C LEU A 141 14.14 -5.25 4.77
N GLU A 142 13.20 -4.42 4.31
CA GLU A 142 12.08 -4.81 3.46
C GLU A 142 12.58 -5.29 2.09
N CYS A 143 13.54 -4.57 1.50
CA CYS A 143 14.14 -4.93 0.22
C CYS A 143 14.84 -6.29 0.32
N SER A 144 15.77 -6.45 1.27
CA SER A 144 16.51 -7.71 1.46
C SER A 144 15.59 -8.89 1.79
N THR A 145 14.58 -8.69 2.64
CA THR A 145 13.58 -9.72 2.96
C THR A 145 12.82 -10.16 1.72
N ARG A 146 12.37 -9.20 0.90
CA ARG A 146 11.63 -9.50 -0.33
C ARG A 146 12.49 -10.20 -1.37
N LEU A 147 13.73 -9.77 -1.56
CA LEU A 147 14.69 -10.43 -2.45
C LEU A 147 14.98 -11.87 -2.02
N ALA A 148 14.97 -12.16 -0.71
CA ALA A 148 15.13 -13.52 -0.21
C ALA A 148 13.87 -14.40 -0.37
N LEU A 149 12.68 -13.81 -0.19
CA LEU A 149 11.42 -14.55 -0.17
C LEU A 149 10.78 -14.72 -1.55
N PHE A 150 10.78 -13.67 -2.37
CA PHE A 150 10.03 -13.66 -3.63
C PHE A 150 10.43 -14.78 -4.60
N PRO A 151 11.73 -15.06 -4.84
CA PRO A 151 12.12 -16.17 -5.71
C PRO A 151 11.63 -17.52 -5.18
N ARG A 152 11.70 -17.74 -3.87
CA ARG A 152 11.28 -19.00 -3.22
C ARG A 152 9.77 -19.20 -3.28
N ILE A 153 9.01 -18.12 -3.06
CA ILE A 153 7.55 -18.14 -3.19
C ILE A 153 7.17 -18.48 -4.63
N LEU A 154 7.78 -17.81 -5.62
CA LEU A 154 7.48 -18.04 -7.02
C LEU A 154 7.83 -19.46 -7.46
N GLU A 155 8.99 -19.97 -7.04
CA GLU A 155 9.41 -21.33 -7.31
C GLU A 155 8.45 -22.36 -6.71
N ASP A 156 8.09 -22.22 -5.44
CA ASP A 156 7.23 -23.19 -4.76
C ASP A 156 5.82 -23.18 -5.35
N VAL A 157 5.23 -22.01 -5.61
CA VAL A 157 3.91 -21.89 -6.23
C VAL A 157 3.88 -22.46 -7.65
N SER A 158 5.01 -22.41 -8.37
CA SER A 158 5.12 -22.92 -9.74
C SER A 158 5.23 -24.46 -9.79
N ARG A 159 5.70 -25.11 -8.72
CA ARG A 159 5.86 -26.57 -8.65
C ARG A 159 4.50 -27.29 -8.56
N PRO A 160 4.22 -28.28 -9.42
CA PRO A 160 3.05 -29.15 -9.25
C PRO A 160 3.09 -29.87 -7.89
N GLY A 161 1.97 -29.87 -7.18
CA GLY A 161 1.85 -30.56 -5.88
C GLY A 161 2.51 -29.85 -4.70
N SER A 162 3.00 -28.62 -4.83
CA SER A 162 3.51 -27.88 -3.68
C SER A 162 2.41 -27.56 -2.68
N VAL A 163 2.79 -27.55 -1.40
CA VAL A 163 1.89 -27.22 -0.28
C VAL A 163 1.36 -25.80 -0.45
N LEU A 164 2.21 -24.85 -0.85
CA LEU A 164 1.82 -23.46 -1.02
C LEU A 164 0.83 -23.27 -2.18
N ARG A 165 1.02 -23.97 -3.30
CA ARG A 165 0.06 -23.94 -4.42
C ARG A 165 -1.28 -24.56 -4.04
N ALA A 166 -1.27 -25.71 -3.38
CA ALA A 166 -2.49 -26.37 -2.90
C ALA A 166 -3.25 -25.48 -1.92
N TYR A 167 -2.52 -24.81 -1.01
CA TYR A 167 -3.08 -23.86 -0.07
C TYR A 167 -3.73 -22.66 -0.78
N CYS A 168 -3.04 -22.03 -1.74
CA CYS A 168 -3.60 -20.92 -2.51
C CYS A 168 -4.86 -21.31 -3.29
N ALA A 169 -4.89 -22.49 -3.90
CA ALA A 169 -6.08 -23.01 -4.57
C ALA A 169 -7.25 -23.23 -3.59
N GLY A 170 -6.97 -23.79 -2.41
CA GLY A 170 -7.96 -23.96 -1.35
C GLY A 170 -8.51 -22.64 -0.83
N ALA A 171 -7.64 -21.64 -0.60
CA ALA A 171 -8.03 -20.31 -0.15
C ALA A 171 -8.98 -19.62 -1.15
N LYS A 172 -8.68 -19.70 -2.46
CA LYS A 172 -9.56 -19.19 -3.53
C LYS A 172 -10.92 -19.85 -3.53
N SER A 173 -10.97 -21.17 -3.38
CA SER A 173 -12.23 -21.91 -3.30
C SER A 173 -13.07 -21.50 -2.10
N ARG A 174 -12.45 -21.26 -0.94
CA ARG A 174 -13.13 -20.76 0.27
C ARG A 174 -13.69 -19.36 0.05
N ALA A 175 -12.90 -18.46 -0.53
CA ALA A 175 -13.34 -17.09 -0.84
C ALA A 175 -14.53 -17.08 -1.82
N ALA A 176 -14.50 -17.91 -2.87
CA ALA A 176 -15.60 -18.01 -3.85
C ALA A 176 -16.88 -18.65 -3.28
N SER A 177 -16.77 -19.41 -2.18
CA SER A 177 -17.90 -20.07 -1.51
C SER A 177 -18.46 -19.23 -0.36
N ALA A 178 -17.86 -18.07 -0.06
CA ALA A 178 -18.38 -17.16 0.95
C ALA A 178 -19.69 -16.54 0.43
N PRO A 179 -20.79 -16.59 1.20
CA PRO A 179 -22.06 -16.03 0.76
C PRO A 179 -21.93 -14.51 0.54
N GLU A 180 -22.37 -14.03 -0.63
CA GLU A 180 -22.54 -12.60 -0.91
C GLU A 180 -23.60 -12.02 0.05
N GLY A 181 -23.17 -11.47 1.19
CA GLY A 181 -24.13 -10.87 2.12
C GLY A 181 -23.66 -10.71 3.56
N ALA A 182 -22.64 -9.89 3.78
CA ALA A 182 -22.38 -9.28 5.10
C ALA A 182 -21.64 -7.94 4.94
N VAL A 183 -22.14 -7.07 4.08
CA VAL A 183 -21.85 -5.63 4.19
C VAL A 183 -23.10 -5.00 4.80
N GLU A 184 -23.28 -5.14 6.11
CA GLU A 184 -24.09 -4.17 6.83
C GLU A 184 -23.38 -2.83 6.70
N SER A 185 -24.00 -1.91 5.96
CA SER A 185 -23.59 -0.52 5.89
C SER A 185 -23.53 0.03 7.33
N PRO A 186 -22.39 0.53 7.82
CA PRO A 186 -22.36 1.19 9.11
C PRO A 186 -23.29 2.40 9.05
N ARG A 187 -24.27 2.42 9.95
CA ARG A 187 -25.19 3.55 10.17
C ARG A 187 -24.45 4.76 10.72
#